data_AF-A0A061NP52-F1
#
_entry.id   AF-A0A061NP52-F1
#
_cell.length_a   1.000
_cell.length_b   1.000
_cell.length_c   1.000
_cell.angle_alpha   90.00
_cell.angle_beta   90.00
_cell.angle_gamma   90.00
#
_symmetry.space_group_name_H-M   'P 1'
#
loop_
_entity.id
_entity.type
_entity.pdbx_description
1 polymer ?
#
loop_
_entity_poly.entity_id
_entity_poly.type
_entity_poly.pdbx_seq_one_letter_code
_entity_poly.pdbx_strand_id
1 'polypeptide(L)'
;MSNEDCRQITIRLPQYLLQEVDKMIKHDGVNRSDFIHQAATKYLFERKQQDVIEHMRQGYVEMANINLNLAAESFVIEEECELQIGRRLVSGV
;
A
#
# COMPACT_ATOMS: atom_id res chain seq x y z
N MET A 1 5.54 -2.42 28.17
CA MET A 1 5.76 -2.18 26.73
C MET A 1 7.22 -2.42 26.49
N SER A 2 7.55 -3.34 25.60
CA SER A 2 8.90 -3.91 25.39
C SER A 2 9.96 -2.82 25.26
N ASN A 3 11.04 -2.93 26.04
CA ASN A 3 12.29 -2.21 25.80
C ASN A 3 12.72 -2.53 24.36
N GLU A 4 12.63 -1.56 23.46
CA GLU A 4 13.26 -1.67 22.16
C GLU A 4 14.75 -1.42 22.36
N ASP A 5 15.55 -2.47 22.22
CA ASP A 5 17.00 -2.37 22.27
C ASP A 5 17.49 -1.52 21.07
N CYS A 6 17.73 -0.24 21.30
CA CYS A 6 18.36 0.64 20.32
C CYS A 6 19.83 0.23 20.12
N ARG A 7 20.18 -0.13 18.88
CA ARG A 7 21.57 -0.41 18.49
C ARG A 7 22.17 0.79 17.78
N GLN A 8 23.33 1.25 18.24
CA GLN A 8 24.07 2.31 17.57
C GLN A 8 24.78 1.76 16.32
N ILE A 9 24.61 2.45 15.21
CA ILE A 9 25.28 2.16 13.94
C ILE A 9 26.11 3.36 13.50
N THR A 10 27.22 3.12 12.80
CA THR A 10 28.00 4.18 12.15
C THR A 10 27.73 4.12 10.65
N ILE A 11 27.30 5.24 10.07
CA ILE A 11 27.01 5.35 8.64
C ILE A 11 27.95 6.34 7.97
N ARG A 12 28.26 6.10 6.71
CA ARG A 12 29.01 7.02 5.85
C ARG A 12 28.08 7.57 4.79
N LEU A 13 27.96 8.89 4.72
CA LEU A 13 27.14 9.59 3.73
C LEU A 13 28.01 10.54 2.91
N PRO A 14 27.69 10.76 1.62
CA PRO A 14 28.34 11.80 0.84
C PRO A 14 28.19 13.18 1.50
N GLN A 15 29.22 14.01 1.40
CA GLN A 15 29.24 15.34 2.03
C GLN A 15 28.08 16.23 1.57
N TYR A 16 27.75 16.18 0.27
CA TYR A 16 26.64 16.98 -0.28
C TYR A 16 25.31 16.62 0.38
N LEU A 17 25.07 15.32 0.63
CA LEU A 17 23.83 14.85 1.24
C LEU A 17 23.75 15.30 2.71
N LEU A 18 24.87 15.20 3.43
CA LEU A 18 24.93 15.65 4.82
C LEU A 18 24.64 17.15 4.92
N GLN A 19 25.13 17.96 3.98
CA GLN A 19 24.83 19.40 3.93
C GLN A 19 23.35 19.70 3.70
N GLU A 20 22.68 18.96 2.81
CA GLU A 20 21.24 19.11 2.59
C GLU A 20 20.43 18.71 3.83
N VAL A 21 20.80 17.60 4.47
CA VAL A 21 20.20 17.15 5.73
C VAL A 21 20.35 18.21 6.83
N ASP A 22 21.53 18.81 6.96
CA ASP A 22 21.79 19.87 7.93
C ASP A 22 20.95 21.14 7.70
N LYS A 23 20.67 21.48 6.43
CA LYS A 23 19.78 22.61 6.11
C LYS A 23 18.35 22.33 6.55
N MET A 24 17.85 21.13 6.30
CA MET A 24 16.49 20.73 6.71
C MET A 24 16.36 20.68 8.23
N ILE A 25 17.33 20.08 8.92
CA ILE A 25 17.40 20.02 10.38
C ILE A 25 17.32 21.42 11.01
N LYS A 26 18.03 22.40 10.45
CA LYS A 26 17.99 23.78 10.93
C LYS A 26 16.61 24.43 10.74
N HIS A 27 15.92 24.09 9.66
CA HIS A 27 14.58 24.60 9.39
C HIS A 27 13.53 23.98 10.33
N ASP A 28 13.60 22.66 10.52
CA ASP A 28 12.58 21.89 11.25
C ASP A 28 12.86 21.76 12.75
N GLY A 29 14.05 22.16 13.22
CA GLY A 29 14.45 22.09 14.63
C GLY A 29 14.68 20.66 15.15
N VAL A 30 14.86 19.68 14.26
CA VAL A 30 15.08 18.26 14.60
C VAL A 30 16.57 17.90 14.56
N ASN A 31 17.03 16.93 15.36
CA ASN A 31 18.43 16.53 15.31
C ASN A 31 18.71 15.50 14.19
N ARG A 32 20.00 15.26 13.89
CA ARG A 32 20.41 14.31 12.83
C ARG A 32 19.94 12.88 13.08
N SER A 33 19.99 12.41 14.32
CA SER A 33 19.56 11.05 14.66
C SER A 33 18.06 10.88 14.43
N ASP A 34 17.26 11.86 14.83
CA ASP A 34 15.81 11.86 14.64
C ASP A 34 15.47 11.90 13.15
N PHE A 35 16.16 12.74 12.37
CA PHE A 35 15.99 12.80 10.93
C PHE A 35 16.28 11.45 10.26
N ILE A 36 17.41 10.83 10.59
CA ILE A 36 17.81 9.54 10.01
C ILE A 36 16.85 8.42 10.46
N HIS A 37 16.41 8.43 11.72
CA HIS A 37 15.43 7.49 12.24
C HIS A 37 14.10 7.61 11.48
N GLN A 38 13.57 8.83 11.36
CA GLN A 38 12.33 9.09 10.61
C GLN A 38 12.45 8.67 9.14
N ALA A 39 13.57 9.00 8.48
CA ALA A 39 13.82 8.61 7.10
C ALA A 39 13.85 7.07 6.94
N ALA A 40 14.53 6.37 7.85
CA ALA A 40 14.59 4.91 7.85
C ALA A 40 13.22 4.27 8.09
N THR A 41 12.46 4.75 9.08
CA THR A 41 11.10 4.27 9.37
C THR A 41 10.18 4.49 8.17
N LYS A 42 10.22 5.68 7.57
CA LYS A 42 9.41 6.02 6.40
C LYS A 42 9.75 5.13 5.20
N TYR A 43 11.04 4.95 4.91
CA TYR A 43 11.49 4.08 3.82
C TYR A 43 11.00 2.63 3.99
N LEU A 44 11.11 2.08 5.20
CA LEU A 44 10.62 0.72 5.48
C LEU A 44 9.10 0.61 5.33
N PHE A 45 8.36 1.61 5.80
CA PHE A 45 6.90 1.65 5.65
C PHE A 45 6.48 1.67 4.17
N GLU A 46 7.07 2.57 3.38
CA GLU A 46 6.80 2.69 1.95
C GLU A 46 7.15 1.40 1.21
N ARG A 47 8.30 0.78 1.52
CA ARG A 47 8.71 -0.49 0.91
C ARG A 47 7.71 -1.61 1.19
N LYS A 48 7.21 -1.71 2.42
CA LYS A 48 6.20 -2.71 2.81
C LYS A 48 4.87 -2.49 2.09
N GLN A 49 4.44 -1.25 1.90
CA GLN A 49 3.24 -0.94 1.12
C GLN A 49 3.38 -1.37 -0.35
N GLN A 50 4.54 -1.11 -0.96
CA GLN A 50 4.83 -1.56 -2.32
C GLN A 50 4.81 -3.09 -2.44
N ASP A 51 5.38 -3.79 -1.46
CA ASP A 51 5.35 -5.26 -1.45
C ASP A 51 3.91 -5.79 -1.40
N VAL A 52 3.03 -5.23 -0.57
CA VAL A 52 1.62 -5.64 -0.50
C VAL A 52 0.94 -5.48 -1.87
N ILE A 53 1.12 -4.33 -2.53
CA ILE A 53 0.52 -4.07 -3.84
C ILE A 53 1.03 -5.06 -4.89
N GLU A 54 2.32 -5.36 -4.89
CA GLU A 54 2.90 -6.30 -5.87
C GLU A 54 2.41 -7.73 -5.63
N HIS A 55 2.31 -8.18 -4.38
CA HIS A 55 1.75 -9.50 -4.06
C HIS A 55 0.27 -9.58 -4.47
N MET A 56 -0.52 -8.52 -4.25
CA MET A 56 -1.90 -8.48 -4.71
C MET A 56 -1.97 -8.58 -6.24
N ARG A 57 -1.15 -7.82 -6.96
CA ARG A 57 -1.10 -7.84 -8.42
C ARG A 57 -0.76 -9.23 -8.95
N GLN A 58 0.23 -9.89 -8.34
CA GLN A 58 0.62 -11.25 -8.71
C GLN A 58 -0.53 -12.24 -8.48
N GLY A 59 -1.16 -12.22 -7.31
CA GLY A 59 -2.32 -13.07 -7.01
C GLY A 59 -3.47 -12.86 -7.98
N TYR A 60 -3.74 -11.62 -8.40
CA TYR A 60 -4.76 -11.33 -9.42
C TYR A 60 -4.44 -11.93 -10.78
N VAL A 61 -3.17 -11.86 -11.21
CA VAL A 61 -2.73 -12.45 -12.47
C VAL A 61 -2.80 -13.97 -12.41
N GLU A 62 -2.36 -14.57 -11.30
CA GLU A 62 -2.42 -16.03 -11.09
C GLU A 62 -3.85 -16.57 -11.10
N MET A 63 -4.79 -15.83 -10.51
CA MET A 63 -6.21 -16.20 -10.44
C MET A 63 -7.03 -15.73 -11.65
N ALA A 64 -6.42 -15.06 -12.65
CA ALA A 64 -7.14 -14.40 -13.73
C ALA A 64 -8.12 -15.34 -14.47
N ASN A 65 -7.69 -16.56 -14.77
CA ASN A 65 -8.53 -17.54 -15.47
C ASN A 65 -9.73 -18.01 -14.63
N ILE A 66 -9.53 -18.22 -13.32
CA ILE A 66 -10.60 -18.64 -12.41
C ILE A 66 -11.60 -17.50 -12.24
N ASN A 67 -11.11 -16.29 -11.98
CA ASN A 67 -11.94 -15.10 -11.83
C ASN A 67 -12.76 -14.83 -13.11
N LEU A 68 -12.16 -15.01 -14.29
CA LEU A 68 -12.85 -14.85 -15.56
C LEU A 68 -13.97 -15.89 -15.75
N ASN A 69 -13.70 -17.16 -15.47
CA ASN A 69 -14.70 -18.22 -15.60
C ASN A 69 -15.89 -17.99 -14.65
N LEU A 70 -15.62 -17.65 -13.39
CA LEU A 70 -16.67 -17.35 -12.40
C LEU A 70 -17.52 -16.15 -12.82
N ALA A 71 -16.90 -15.10 -13.37
CA ALA A 71 -17.62 -13.94 -13.88
C ALA A 71 -18.51 -14.31 -15.08
N ALA A 72 -18.00 -15.13 -16.01
CA ALA A 72 -18.77 -15.58 -17.16
C ALA A 72 -19.96 -16.47 -16.76
N GLU A 73 -19.80 -17.34 -15.77
CA GLU A 73 -20.88 -18.19 -15.25
C GLU A 73 -21.96 -17.37 -14.54
N SER A 74 -21.57 -16.31 -13.82
CA SER A 74 -22.48 -15.47 -13.06
C SER A 74 -23.28 -14.48 -13.93
N PHE A 75 -22.76 -14.13 -15.12
CA PHE A 75 -23.32 -13.13 -16.01
C PHE A 75 -24.80 -13.37 -16.36
N VAL A 76 -25.15 -14.61 -16.71
CA VAL A 76 -26.52 -14.97 -17.11
C VAL A 76 -27.49 -14.82 -15.93
N ILE A 77 -27.05 -15.22 -14.74
CA ILE A 77 -27.87 -15.14 -13.52
C ILE A 77 -28.09 -13.67 -13.13
N GLU A 78 -27.06 -12.84 -13.26
CA GLU A 78 -27.16 -11.40 -13.00
C GLU A 78 -28.15 -10.71 -13.95
N GLU A 79 -28.08 -11.00 -15.25
CA GLU A 79 -29.00 -10.45 -16.26
C GLU A 79 -30.46 -10.88 -15.99
N GLU A 80 -30.69 -12.15 -15.66
CA GLU A 80 -32.03 -12.65 -15.33
C GLU A 80 -32.60 -11.99 -14.06
N CYS A 81 -31.77 -11.82 -13.03
CA CYS A 81 -32.15 -11.15 -11.79
C CYS A 81 -32.50 -9.67 -12.03
N GLU A 82 -31.70 -8.95 -12.81
CA GLU A 82 -31.95 -7.54 -13.12
C GLU A 82 -33.30 -7.36 -13.87
N LEU A 83 -33.57 -8.23 -14.85
CA LEU A 83 -34.84 -8.24 -15.58
C LEU A 83 -36.04 -8.57 -14.66
N GLN A 84 -35.89 -9.52 -13.74
CA GLN A 84 -36.95 -9.85 -12.78
C GLN A 84 -37.24 -8.69 -11.81
N ILE A 85 -36.20 -8.01 -11.32
CA ILE A 85 -36.35 -6.81 -10.48
C ILE A 85 -37.06 -5.71 -11.28
N GLY A 86 -36.63 -5.42 -12.50
CA GLY A 86 -37.26 -4.43 -13.37
C GLY A 86 -38.75 -4.72 -13.62
N ARG A 87 -39.11 -5.99 -13.87
CA ARG A 87 -40.51 -6.41 -14.03
C ARG A 87 -41.32 -6.21 -12.74
N ARG A 88 -40.74 -6.51 -11.58
CA ARG A 88 -41.39 -6.35 -10.28
C ARG A 88 -41.69 -4.88 -9.98
N LEU A 89 -40.72 -4.00 -10.22
CA LEU A 89 -40.85 -2.55 -10.01
C LEU A 89 -41.91 -1.90 -10.91
N VAL A 90 -42.05 -2.37 -12.15
CA VAL A 90 -43.05 -1.86 -13.10
C VAL A 90 -44.46 -2.42 -12.83
N SER A 91 -44.58 -3.63 -12.26
CA SER A 91 -45.90 -4.24 -12.00
C SER A 91 -46.55 -3.82 -10.67
N GLY A 92 -45.81 -3.15 -9.77
CA GLY A 92 -46.36 -2.63 -8.51
C GLY A 92 -46.65 -3.67 -7.43
N VAL A 93 -46.20 -4.92 -7.61
CA VAL A 93 -46.20 -6.03 -6.63
C VAL A 93 -44.82 -6.69 -6.57
#